data_AF-A0A2S7CT61-F1
#
_entry.id   AF-A0A2S7CT61-F1
#
_cell.length_a   1.000
_cell.length_b   1.000
_cell.length_c   1.000
_cell.angle_alpha   90.00
_cell.angle_beta   90.00
_cell.angle_gamma   90.00
#
_symmetry.space_group_name_H-M   'P 1'
#
loop_
_entity.id
_entity.type
_entity.pdbx_description
1 polymer ?
#
loop_
_entity_poly.entity_id
_entity_poly.type
_entity_poly.pdbx_seq_one_letter_code
_entity_poly.pdbx_strand_id
1 'polypeptide(L)'
;MSQAVQLLSEVRRLLGTLPDAKVVGSRISGNVAIFEIESHSANTALVVQQLCEAANVSAERIFHLRAPDPFGKTVWILRASAEGFDQIIPGNLQLLGIHLVWHLYGIGEIPAQAANERLDMWYGARVGA
;
A
#
# COMPACT_ATOMS: atom_id res chain seq x y z
N MET A 1 -8.14 -17.63 9.59
CA MET A 1 -7.98 -16.54 8.60
C MET A 1 -6.83 -16.92 7.67
N SER A 2 -6.94 -16.66 6.37
CA SER A 2 -5.81 -16.90 5.45
C SER A 2 -4.73 -15.82 5.64
N GLN A 3 -3.47 -16.18 5.40
CA GLN A 3 -2.32 -15.27 5.47
C GLN A 3 -2.52 -14.02 4.61
N ALA A 4 -3.12 -14.18 3.42
CA ALA A 4 -3.44 -13.07 2.52
C ALA A 4 -4.45 -12.08 3.12
N VAL A 5 -5.45 -12.54 3.88
CA VAL A 5 -6.45 -11.64 4.53
C VAL A 5 -5.81 -10.87 5.69
N GLN A 6 -4.91 -11.51 6.45
CA GLN A 6 -4.15 -10.83 7.48
C GLN A 6 -3.26 -9.75 6.86
N LEU A 7 -2.50 -10.09 5.82
CA LEU A 7 -1.64 -9.12 5.14
C LEU A 7 -2.44 -7.99 4.48
N LEU A 8 -3.58 -8.28 3.86
CA LEU A 8 -4.49 -7.24 3.35
C LEU A 8 -4.84 -6.22 4.45
N SER A 9 -5.19 -6.72 5.64
CA SER A 9 -5.56 -5.88 6.78
C SER A 9 -4.39 -5.05 7.28
N GLU A 10 -3.19 -5.62 7.30
CA GLU A 10 -1.96 -4.93 7.71
C GLU A 10 -1.54 -3.87 6.69
N VAL A 11 -1.53 -4.19 5.39
CA VAL A 11 -1.24 -3.25 4.30
C VAL A 11 -2.28 -2.13 4.25
N ARG A 12 -3.57 -2.44 4.46
CA ARG A 12 -4.62 -1.42 4.59
C ARG A 12 -4.30 -0.43 5.72
N ARG A 13 -3.85 -0.93 6.88
CA ARG A 13 -3.49 -0.08 8.02
C ARG A 13 -2.28 0.81 7.70
N LEU A 14 -1.26 0.26 7.03
CA LEU A 14 -0.09 1.03 6.60
C LEU A 14 -0.45 2.11 5.59
N LEU A 15 -1.26 1.78 4.58
CA LEU A 15 -1.78 2.76 3.62
C LEU A 15 -2.58 3.87 4.32
N GLY A 16 -3.35 3.54 5.35
CA GLY A 16 -4.06 4.51 6.18
C GLY A 16 -3.18 5.36 7.09
N THR A 17 -1.87 5.07 7.18
CA THR A 17 -0.88 5.88 7.90
C THR A 17 -0.21 6.91 6.97
N LEU A 18 -0.37 6.78 5.65
CA LEU A 18 0.17 7.77 4.72
C LEU A 18 -0.52 9.14 4.94
N PRO A 19 0.26 10.23 5.07
CA PRO A 19 -0.30 11.58 5.17
C PRO A 19 -1.19 11.89 3.97
N ASP A 20 -2.32 12.58 4.21
CA ASP A 20 -3.31 12.94 3.19
C ASP A 20 -3.88 11.77 2.39
N ALA A 21 -3.76 10.52 2.86
CA ALA A 21 -4.37 9.35 2.26
C ALA A 21 -5.50 8.81 3.14
N LYS A 22 -6.54 8.27 2.49
CA LYS A 22 -7.61 7.55 3.17
C LYS A 22 -7.96 6.30 2.39
N VAL A 23 -7.90 5.15 3.05
CA VAL A 23 -8.34 3.88 2.45
C VAL A 23 -9.85 3.75 2.64
N VAL A 24 -10.61 3.87 1.56
CA VAL A 24 -12.09 3.78 1.58
C VAL A 24 -12.58 2.35 1.53
N GLY A 25 -11.81 1.45 0.91
CA GLY A 25 -12.17 0.05 0.76
C GLY A 25 -10.94 -0.85 0.61
N SER A 26 -11.08 -2.10 1.05
CA SER A 26 -10.09 -3.15 0.79
C SER A 26 -10.77 -4.50 0.71
N ARG A 27 -10.43 -5.32 -0.28
CA ARG A 27 -10.97 -6.69 -0.42
C ARG A 27 -9.98 -7.59 -1.16
N ILE A 28 -10.16 -8.90 -1.04
CA ILE A 28 -9.54 -9.89 -1.92
C ILE A 28 -10.61 -10.40 -2.88
N SER A 29 -10.28 -10.48 -4.16
CA SER A 29 -11.11 -11.06 -5.21
C SER A 29 -10.27 -12.07 -5.99
N GLY A 30 -10.50 -13.36 -5.79
CA GLY A 30 -9.60 -14.41 -6.27
C GLY A 30 -8.22 -14.25 -5.65
N ASN A 31 -7.18 -14.17 -6.49
CA ASN A 31 -5.80 -13.95 -6.08
C ASN A 31 -5.36 -12.47 -6.15
N VAL A 32 -6.30 -11.52 -6.14
CA VAL A 32 -5.97 -10.09 -6.24
C VAL A 32 -6.48 -9.36 -5.00
N ALA A 33 -5.57 -8.70 -4.30
CA ALA A 33 -5.89 -7.70 -3.28
C ALA A 33 -6.19 -6.36 -3.96
N ILE A 34 -7.34 -5.81 -3.63
CA ILE A 34 -7.85 -4.55 -4.19
C ILE A 34 -7.98 -3.54 -3.05
N PHE A 35 -7.36 -2.38 -3.22
CA PHE A 35 -7.51 -1.24 -2.31
C PHE A 35 -8.13 -0.07 -3.06
N GLU A 36 -9.02 0.63 -2.39
CA GLU A 36 -9.62 1.88 -2.87
C GLU A 36 -9.10 3.00 -1.97
N ILE A 37 -8.42 3.98 -2.56
CA ILE A 37 -7.70 5.02 -1.82
C ILE A 37 -8.09 6.40 -2.34
N GLU A 38 -8.36 7.32 -1.43
CA GLU A 38 -8.46 8.75 -1.68
C GLU A 38 -7.13 9.41 -1.29
N SER A 39 -6.54 10.19 -2.19
CA SER A 39 -5.41 11.08 -1.90
C SER A 39 -5.89 12.52 -1.93
N HIS A 40 -5.59 13.29 -0.89
CA HIS A 40 -5.98 14.70 -0.73
C HIS A 40 -4.86 15.69 -1.09
N SER A 41 -3.70 15.19 -1.52
CA SER A 41 -2.61 16.03 -2.02
C SER A 41 -1.93 15.39 -3.24
N ALA A 42 -1.39 16.23 -4.12
CA ALA A 42 -0.63 15.77 -5.29
C ALA A 42 0.64 15.01 -4.89
N ASN A 43 1.23 15.36 -3.74
CA ASN A 43 2.39 14.68 -3.19
C ASN A 43 2.04 13.24 -2.77
N THR A 44 0.95 13.04 -2.04
CA THR A 44 0.51 11.70 -1.64
C THR A 44 0.10 10.86 -2.85
N ALA A 45 -0.54 11.47 -3.84
CA ALA A 45 -0.81 10.83 -5.13
C ALA A 45 0.47 10.31 -5.81
N LEU A 46 1.54 11.12 -5.84
CA LEU A 46 2.84 10.71 -6.38
C LEU A 46 3.48 9.59 -5.56
N VAL A 47 3.46 9.69 -4.23
CA VAL A 47 3.99 8.67 -3.32
C VAL A 47 3.28 7.33 -3.52
N VAL A 48 1.94 7.32 -3.57
CA VAL A 48 1.16 6.10 -3.84
C VAL A 48 1.56 5.48 -5.17
N GLN A 49 1.73 6.28 -6.21
CA GLN A 49 2.17 5.80 -7.51
C GLN A 49 3.58 5.18 -7.46
N GLN A 50 4.55 5.86 -6.84
CA GLN A 50 5.92 5.35 -6.69
C GLN A 50 5.98 4.04 -5.89
N LEU A 51 5.20 3.94 -4.81
CA LEU A 51 5.09 2.71 -4.02
C LEU A 51 4.50 1.56 -4.83
N CYS A 52 3.49 1.84 -5.65
CA CYS A 52 2.89 0.84 -6.51
C CYS A 52 3.85 0.38 -7.61
N GLU A 53 4.56 1.31 -8.26
CA GLU A 53 5.58 1.00 -9.26
C GLU A 53 6.70 0.12 -8.66
N ALA A 54 7.21 0.49 -7.48
CA ALA A 54 8.25 -0.29 -6.80
C ALA A 54 7.80 -1.71 -6.41
N ALA A 55 6.52 -1.87 -6.05
CA ALA A 55 5.94 -3.14 -5.66
C ALA A 55 5.32 -3.95 -6.82
N ASN A 56 5.45 -3.50 -8.07
CA ASN A 56 4.77 -4.08 -9.23
C ASN A 56 3.25 -4.23 -9.03
N VAL A 57 2.64 -3.20 -8.42
CA VAL A 57 1.20 -3.09 -8.16
C VAL A 57 0.60 -2.15 -9.20
N SER A 58 -0.52 -2.57 -9.78
CA SER A 58 -1.26 -1.71 -10.72
C SER A 58 -2.01 -0.64 -9.93
N ALA A 59 -1.86 0.62 -10.33
CA ALA A 59 -2.57 1.76 -9.77
C ALA A 59 -3.36 2.46 -10.87
N GLU A 60 -4.69 2.39 -10.78
CA GLU A 60 -5.60 3.03 -11.72
C GLU A 60 -6.25 4.25 -11.06
N ARG A 61 -6.14 5.42 -11.69
CA ARG A 61 -6.88 6.62 -11.26
C ARG A 61 -8.31 6.53 -11.74
N ILE A 62 -9.27 6.62 -10.83
CA ILE A 62 -10.67 6.81 -11.20
C ILE A 62 -10.87 8.30 -11.46
N PHE A 63 -11.01 8.65 -12.73
CA PHE A 63 -11.60 9.93 -13.10
C PHE A 63 -13.10 9.82 -12.82
N HIS A 64 -13.58 10.44 -11.75
CA HIS A 64 -15.02 10.56 -11.56
C HIS A 64 -15.59 11.29 -12.79
N LEU A 65 -16.54 10.64 -13.49
CA LEU A 65 -17.31 11.20 -14.61
C LEU A 65 -18.19 12.40 -14.22
N ARG A 66 -18.00 12.98 -13.03
CA ARG A 66 -18.80 14.08 -12.50
C ARG A 66 -17.90 15.09 -11.83
N ALA A 67 -17.73 16.22 -12.53
CA ALA A 67 -17.11 17.48 -12.12
C ALA A 67 -15.70 17.37 -11.50
N PRO A 68 -14.77 18.29 -11.81
CA PRO A 68 -13.51 18.35 -11.08
C PRO A 68 -13.80 18.50 -9.58
N ASP A 69 -13.24 17.62 -8.75
CA ASP A 69 -13.35 17.73 -7.30
C ASP A 69 -12.74 19.09 -6.88
N PRO A 70 -13.53 20.00 -6.27
CA PRO A 70 -13.05 21.33 -5.90
C PRO A 70 -11.90 21.31 -4.88
N PHE A 71 -11.64 20.15 -4.26
CA PHE A 71 -10.57 19.93 -3.28
C PHE A 71 -9.36 19.18 -3.85
N GLY A 72 -9.31 18.90 -5.16
CA GLY A 72 -8.15 18.27 -5.79
C GLY A 72 -7.93 16.80 -5.38
N LYS A 73 -8.98 16.11 -4.93
CA LYS A 73 -8.88 14.71 -4.51
C LYS A 73 -8.66 13.80 -5.72
N THR A 74 -7.81 12.80 -5.54
CA THR A 74 -7.61 11.73 -6.53
C THR A 74 -8.01 10.40 -5.92
N VAL A 75 -8.89 9.66 -6.60
CA VAL A 75 -9.31 8.33 -6.19
C VAL A 75 -8.54 7.29 -7.01
N TRP A 76 -8.05 6.26 -6.31
CA TRP A 76 -7.22 5.20 -6.86
C TRP A 76 -7.81 3.83 -6.57
N ILE A 77 -7.69 2.94 -7.54
CA ILE A 77 -7.81 1.50 -7.34
C ILE A 77 -6.40 0.90 -7.43
N LEU A 78 -5.92 0.35 -6.33
CA LEU A 78 -4.67 -0.43 -6.31
C LEU A 78 -5.00 -1.91 -6.44
N ARG A 79 -4.28 -2.62 -7.30
CA ARG A 79 -4.43 -4.06 -7.53
C ARG A 79 -3.09 -4.74 -7.34
N ALA A 80 -2.95 -5.43 -6.22
CA ALA A 80 -1.76 -6.21 -5.90
C ALA A 80 -2.09 -7.70 -6.05
N SER A 81 -1.25 -8.46 -6.76
CA SER A 81 -1.33 -9.91 -6.72
C SER A 81 -1.11 -10.39 -5.28
N ALA A 82 -2.03 -11.23 -4.80
CA ALA A 82 -1.94 -12.00 -3.58
C ALA A 82 -1.52 -13.46 -3.86
N GLU A 83 -1.25 -13.79 -5.13
CA GLU A 83 -0.64 -15.06 -5.52
C GLU A 83 0.86 -15.00 -5.21
N GLY A 84 1.35 -15.96 -4.42
CA GLY A 84 2.77 -16.04 -4.12
C GLY A 84 3.59 -16.35 -5.37
N PHE A 85 4.83 -15.82 -5.41
CA PHE A 85 5.85 -16.22 -6.38
C PHE A 85 7.21 -16.25 -5.68
N ASP A 86 8.04 -17.23 -6.02
CA ASP A 86 9.31 -17.51 -5.35
C ASP A 86 9.17 -17.57 -3.81
N GLN A 87 9.96 -16.76 -3.08
CA GLN A 87 9.92 -16.62 -1.62
C GLN A 87 8.94 -15.54 -1.15
N ILE A 88 8.25 -14.86 -2.09
CA ILE A 88 7.33 -13.78 -1.81
C ILE A 88 5.93 -14.38 -1.75
N ILE A 89 5.55 -14.83 -0.55
CA ILE A 89 4.24 -15.41 -0.28
C ILE A 89 3.58 -14.51 0.77
N PRO A 90 2.64 -13.62 0.39
CA PRO A 90 1.72 -13.67 -0.76
C PRO A 90 1.94 -12.62 -1.88
N GLY A 91 3.06 -12.67 -2.60
CA GLY A 91 3.26 -11.95 -3.87
C GLY A 91 3.39 -10.43 -3.76
N ASN A 92 2.93 -9.70 -4.77
CA ASN A 92 3.08 -8.24 -4.87
C ASN A 92 2.42 -7.49 -3.68
N LEU A 93 1.44 -8.10 -3.01
CA LEU A 93 0.87 -7.54 -1.79
C LEU A 93 1.89 -7.42 -0.66
N GLN A 94 2.80 -8.40 -0.53
CA GLN A 94 3.89 -8.36 0.44
C GLN A 94 4.92 -7.30 0.07
N LEU A 95 5.29 -7.21 -1.21
CA LEU A 95 6.18 -6.16 -1.70
C LEU A 95 5.62 -4.77 -1.41
N LEU A 96 4.33 -4.56 -1.64
CA LEU A 96 3.67 -3.29 -1.30
C LEU A 96 3.78 -2.98 0.19
N GLY A 97 3.55 -3.98 1.06
CA GLY A 97 3.73 -3.84 2.50
C GLY A 97 5.16 -3.44 2.88
N ILE A 98 6.17 -4.11 2.31
CA ILE A 98 7.59 -3.82 2.56
C ILE A 98 7.95 -2.39 2.14
N HIS A 99 7.58 -1.98 0.91
CA HIS A 99 7.84 -0.63 0.42
C HIS A 99 7.13 0.44 1.26
N LEU A 100 5.90 0.17 1.72
CA LEU A 100 5.19 1.05 2.63
C LEU A 100 5.92 1.21 3.96
N VAL A 101 6.43 0.12 4.55
CA VAL A 101 7.16 0.19 5.82
C VAL A 101 8.43 1.02 5.68
N TRP A 102 9.21 0.80 4.62
CA TRP A 102 10.40 1.62 4.35
C TRP A 102 10.06 3.09 4.17
N HIS A 103 9.00 3.40 3.41
CA HIS A 103 8.58 4.77 3.21
C HIS A 103 8.12 5.43 4.51
N LEU A 104 7.22 4.79 5.27
CA LEU A 104 6.70 5.30 6.53
C LEU A 104 7.81 5.53 7.56
N TYR A 105 8.81 4.65 7.61
CA TYR A 105 10.01 4.91 8.41
C TYR A 105 10.78 6.13 7.91
N GLY A 106 11.01 6.22 6.59
CA GLY A 106 11.76 7.31 5.96
C GLY A 106 11.13 8.70 6.18
N ILE A 107 9.81 8.76 6.33
CA ILE A 107 9.08 10.01 6.65
C ILE A 107 8.79 10.19 8.15
N GLY A 108 9.22 9.27 9.00
CA GLY A 108 9.09 9.38 10.47
C GLY A 108 7.73 8.98 11.04
N GLU A 109 6.82 8.40 10.24
CA GLU A 109 5.49 7.97 10.69
C GLU A 109 5.51 6.71 11.55
N ILE A 110 6.56 5.89 11.44
CA ILE A 110 6.78 4.72 12.29
C ILE A 110 8.22 4.66 12.82
N PRO A 111 8.43 4.23 14.07
CA PRO A 111 9.78 4.09 14.62
C PRO A 111 10.51 2.89 14.01
N ALA A 112 11.85 2.94 14.03
CA ALA A 112 12.73 1.89 13.47
C ALA A 112 12.41 0.49 14.03
N GLN A 113 12.10 0.38 15.33
CA GLN A 113 11.72 -0.89 15.95
C GLN A 113 10.46 -1.48 15.28
N ALA A 114 9.40 -0.68 15.18
CA ALA A 114 8.13 -1.11 14.58
C ALA A 114 8.27 -1.43 13.08
N ALA A 115 9.14 -0.70 12.37
CA ALA A 115 9.48 -0.99 10.98
C ALA A 115 10.20 -2.35 10.86
N ASN A 116 11.27 -2.55 11.63
CA ASN A 116 12.07 -3.78 11.59
C ASN A 116 11.28 -5.03 12.02
N GLU A 117 10.39 -4.93 13.01
CA GLU A 117 9.50 -6.05 13.39
C GLU A 117 8.61 -6.53 12.22
N ARG A 118 8.09 -5.59 11.41
CA ARG A 118 7.29 -5.92 10.23
C ARG A 118 8.16 -6.44 9.08
N LEU A 119 9.32 -5.82 8.85
CA LEU A 119 10.25 -6.22 7.80
C LEU A 119 10.79 -7.62 8.06
N ASP A 120 11.16 -7.95 9.30
CA ASP A 120 11.61 -9.30 9.68
C ASP A 120 10.50 -10.33 9.40
N MET A 121 9.24 -10.02 9.74
CA MET A 121 8.09 -10.90 9.50
C MET A 121 7.82 -11.13 8.00
N TRP A 122 8.09 -10.13 7.17
CA TRP A 122 7.84 -10.17 5.73
C TRP A 122 9.13 -10.38 4.92
N TYR A 123 10.22 -10.81 5.55
CA TYR A 123 11.52 -11.05 4.90
C TYR A 123 12.07 -9.84 4.12
N GLY A 124 11.73 -8.62 4.55
CA GLY A 124 12.27 -7.37 4.02
C GLY A 124 13.58 -6.98 4.70
N ALA A 125 14.42 -6.23 3.98
CA ALA A 125 15.65 -5.68 4.55
C ALA A 125 15.36 -4.66 5.66
N ARG A 126 16.11 -4.73 6.75
CA ARG A 126 15.98 -3.83 7.92
C ARG A 126 16.34 -2.39 7.56
N VAL A 127 15.78 -1.46 8.31
CA VAL A 127 16.12 -0.03 8.27
C VAL A 127 17.10 0.34 9.38
N GLY A 128 17.98 1.31 9.10
CA GLY A 128 18.96 1.85 10.07
C GLY A 128 20.07 0.88 10.47
N ALA A 129 20.32 -0.15 9.66
CA ALA A 129 21.44 -1.09 9.81
C ALA A 129 22.75 -0.51 9.25
#